data_AF-A0A0G3EWG4-F1
#
_entry.id   AF-A0A0G3EWG4-F1
#
_cell.length_a   1.000
_cell.length_b   1.000
_cell.length_c   1.000
_cell.angle_alpha   90.00
_cell.angle_beta   90.00
_cell.angle_gamma   90.00
#
_symmetry.space_group_name_H-M   'P 1'
#
loop_
_entity.id
_entity.type
_entity.pdbx_description
1 polymer ?
#
loop_
_entity_poly.entity_id
_entity_poly.type
_entity_poly.pdbx_seq_one_letter_code
_entity_poly.pdbx_strand_id
1 'polypeptide(L)'
;MIIQNWSVSLILVFFIISLWPALHIDNIIFYQWYAVTCLGFIFFRTLIRFTIGLLRKLGFNKRVVAVVGTMPSGIELLKSFQEQPWLGFVVKGVYDDEICSDYQTLPYAGDINTLINDAKAGSVDRIYIALGAEQSKQIKNIARELTNTTCSVLLVPDLFTFNILQSRTEEINGVPVVPLFDTPLNGINMVFKRMEDIIVSSIILLLISPILIIISCIVKFTSPGPVFFRQIRYGMDGKPIRVWKFRSMTVMENDSKVVQATKNDVRVTKVGKFLRSTSLDELPQFFNVLFGQMSVVGPRPHAVAHNEQYRSLIQGYMLRHKVKPGITGLAQINGWRGETDTLEKMEKRIEYDLLYIRGWSIWLDLKIYFSYLFLKDS
;
A
#
# COMPACT_ATOMS: atom_id res chain seq x y z
N MET A 1 -2.41 -29.44 -2.88
CA MET A 1 -3.17 -28.60 -3.83
C MET A 1 -2.42 -28.29 -5.11
N ILE A 2 -1.33 -27.50 -5.13
CA ILE A 2 -0.67 -27.09 -6.41
C ILE A 2 -0.18 -28.28 -7.24
N ILE A 3 0.54 -29.23 -6.64
CA ILE A 3 1.01 -30.43 -7.35
C ILE A 3 -0.16 -31.29 -7.85
N GLN A 4 -1.22 -31.42 -7.05
CA GLN A 4 -2.43 -32.14 -7.45
C GLN A 4 -3.09 -31.49 -8.67
N ASN A 5 -3.25 -30.16 -8.66
CA ASN A 5 -3.80 -29.41 -9.80
C ASN A 5 -2.91 -29.57 -11.04
N TRP A 6 -1.58 -29.54 -10.86
CA TRP A 6 -0.62 -29.77 -11.94
C TRP A 6 -0.74 -31.17 -12.55
N SER A 7 -0.86 -32.20 -11.72
CA SER A 7 -1.07 -33.58 -12.16
C SER A 7 -2.37 -33.71 -12.98
N VAL A 8 -3.46 -33.06 -12.55
CA VAL A 8 -4.74 -33.05 -13.28
C VAL A 8 -4.62 -32.35 -14.63
N SER A 9 -3.95 -31.19 -14.69
CA SER A 9 -3.69 -30.49 -15.96
C SER A 9 -2.90 -31.35 -16.94
N LEU A 10 -1.92 -32.12 -16.47
CA LEU A 10 -1.12 -32.99 -17.32
C LEU A 10 -1.93 -34.16 -17.86
N ILE A 11 -2.78 -34.78 -17.04
CA ILE A 11 -3.72 -35.83 -17.48
C ILE A 11 -4.65 -35.29 -18.57
N LEU A 12 -5.14 -34.06 -18.41
CA LEU A 12 -6.04 -33.42 -19.37
C LEU A 12 -5.33 -33.12 -20.69
N VAL A 13 -4.09 -32.61 -20.65
CA VAL A 13 -3.26 -32.38 -21.83
C VAL A 13 -2.95 -33.71 -22.55
N PHE A 14 -2.60 -34.76 -21.80
CA PHE A 14 -2.37 -36.10 -22.34
C PHE A 14 -3.61 -36.65 -23.04
N PHE A 15 -4.79 -36.48 -22.44
CA PHE A 15 -6.07 -36.87 -23.03
C PHE A 15 -6.36 -36.12 -24.33
N ILE A 16 -6.16 -34.79 -24.37
CA ILE A 16 -6.36 -33.98 -25.58
C ILE A 16 -5.43 -34.44 -26.71
N ILE A 17 -4.16 -34.68 -26.42
CA ILE A 17 -3.18 -35.11 -27.43
C ILE A 17 -3.53 -36.51 -27.95
N SER A 18 -4.03 -37.39 -27.08
CA SER A 18 -4.52 -38.71 -27.50
C SER A 18 -5.71 -38.66 -28.46
N LEU A 19 -6.47 -37.55 -28.50
CA LEU A 19 -7.60 -37.36 -29.44
C LEU A 19 -7.15 -36.81 -30.81
N TRP A 20 -5.91 -36.30 -30.93
CA TRP A 20 -5.35 -35.77 -32.18
C TRP A 20 -4.07 -36.53 -32.57
N PRO A 21 -4.17 -37.65 -33.30
CA PRO A 21 -3.04 -38.49 -33.69
C PRO A 21 -1.94 -37.77 -34.51
N ALA A 22 -2.27 -36.64 -35.12
CA ALA A 22 -1.31 -35.80 -35.85
C ALA A 22 -0.26 -35.13 -34.93
N LEU A 23 -0.52 -35.03 -33.63
CA LEU A 23 0.38 -34.47 -32.62
C LEU A 23 1.11 -35.61 -31.89
N HIS A 24 2.00 -36.32 -32.59
CA HIS A 24 2.85 -37.31 -31.93
C HIS A 24 3.97 -36.62 -31.12
N ILE A 25 3.79 -36.57 -29.80
CA ILE A 25 4.82 -36.16 -28.84
C ILE A 25 5.27 -37.40 -28.09
N ASP A 26 6.58 -37.58 -27.93
CA ASP A 26 7.15 -38.70 -27.19
C ASP A 26 6.78 -38.61 -25.69
N ASN A 27 6.32 -39.72 -25.13
CA ASN A 27 5.93 -39.84 -23.72
C ASN A 27 7.10 -39.47 -22.78
N ILE A 28 8.34 -39.64 -23.21
CA ILE A 28 9.51 -39.27 -22.40
C ILE A 28 9.58 -37.76 -22.12
N ILE A 29 9.15 -36.94 -23.07
CA ILE A 29 9.12 -35.48 -22.94
C ILE A 29 8.11 -35.08 -21.87
N PHE A 30 6.98 -35.78 -21.78
CA PHE A 30 5.97 -35.56 -20.74
C PHE A 30 6.50 -35.84 -19.34
N TYR A 31 7.18 -36.98 -19.14
CA TYR A 31 7.76 -37.32 -17.84
C TYR A 31 8.86 -36.34 -17.43
N GLN A 32 9.73 -35.95 -18.37
CA GLN A 32 10.77 -34.95 -18.12
C GLN A 32 10.17 -33.59 -17.73
N TRP A 33 9.17 -33.12 -18.49
CA TRP A 33 8.50 -31.85 -18.22
C TRP A 33 7.79 -31.86 -16.86
N TYR A 34 7.11 -32.95 -16.52
CA TYR A 34 6.49 -33.13 -15.21
C TYR A 34 7.51 -33.08 -14.08
N ALA A 35 8.61 -33.84 -14.20
CA ALA A 35 9.67 -33.89 -13.19
C ALA A 35 10.34 -32.52 -12.99
N VAL A 36 10.69 -31.85 -14.09
CA VAL A 36 11.29 -30.50 -14.05
C VAL A 36 10.35 -29.50 -13.37
N THR A 37 9.06 -29.54 -13.68
CA THR A 37 8.08 -28.62 -13.09
C THR A 37 7.87 -28.90 -11.60
N CYS A 38 7.77 -30.16 -11.20
CA CYS A 38 7.66 -30.56 -9.79
C CYS A 38 8.89 -30.14 -8.98
N LEU A 39 10.10 -30.43 -9.48
CA LEU A 39 11.35 -30.00 -8.86
C LEU A 39 11.45 -28.48 -8.81
N GLY A 40 11.07 -27.80 -9.88
CA GLY A 40 10.97 -26.34 -9.95
C GLY A 40 10.06 -25.78 -8.86
N PHE A 41 8.85 -26.33 -8.67
CA PHE A 41 7.94 -25.87 -7.62
C PHE A 41 8.52 -26.06 -6.22
N ILE A 42 9.14 -27.20 -5.94
CA ILE A 42 9.79 -27.46 -4.63
C ILE A 42 10.94 -26.48 -4.41
N PHE A 43 11.77 -26.27 -5.44
CA PHE A 43 12.89 -25.34 -5.40
C PHE A 43 12.41 -23.91 -5.16
N PHE A 44 11.48 -23.39 -5.98
CA PHE A 44 10.96 -22.03 -5.83
C PHE A 44 10.24 -21.83 -4.49
N ARG A 45 9.46 -22.80 -4.00
CA ARG A 45 8.83 -22.67 -2.68
C ARG A 45 9.85 -22.63 -1.55
N THR A 46 10.88 -23.46 -1.63
CA THR A 46 11.98 -23.47 -0.65
C THR A 46 12.75 -22.16 -0.71
N LEU A 47 13.07 -21.68 -1.92
CA LEU A 47 13.76 -20.41 -2.14
C LEU A 47 12.94 -19.22 -1.63
N ILE A 48 11.64 -19.17 -1.88
CA ILE A 48 10.74 -18.11 -1.38
C ILE A 48 10.72 -18.13 0.16
N ARG A 49 10.58 -19.31 0.78
CA ARG A 49 10.59 -19.42 2.25
C ARG A 49 11.93 -18.98 2.85
N PHE A 50 13.03 -19.41 2.24
CA PHE A 50 14.37 -19.06 2.69
C PHE A 50 14.65 -17.56 2.55
N THR A 51 14.35 -16.97 1.39
CA THR A 51 14.56 -15.53 1.12
C THR A 51 13.70 -14.66 2.03
N ILE A 52 12.42 -15.00 2.23
CA ILE A 52 11.55 -14.28 3.18
C ILE A 52 12.07 -14.41 4.61
N GLY A 53 12.53 -15.60 5.01
CA GLY A 53 13.14 -15.82 6.33
C GLY A 53 14.38 -14.96 6.55
N LEU A 54 15.26 -14.88 5.54
CA LEU A 54 16.46 -14.04 5.58
C LEU A 54 16.12 -12.55 5.64
N LEU A 55 15.20 -12.08 4.78
CA LEU A 55 14.73 -10.68 4.79
C LEU A 55 14.13 -10.29 6.14
N ARG A 56 13.38 -11.19 6.78
CA ARG A 56 12.82 -10.97 8.12
C ARG A 56 13.88 -10.91 9.21
N LYS A 57 14.94 -11.73 9.14
CA LYS A 57 16.09 -11.63 10.06
C LYS A 57 16.80 -10.28 9.94
N LEU A 58 16.90 -9.74 8.72
CA LEU A 58 17.45 -8.40 8.44
C LEU A 58 16.51 -7.25 8.85
N GLY A 59 15.34 -7.54 9.42
CA GLY A 59 14.39 -6.53 9.91
C GLY A 59 13.34 -6.10 8.89
N PHE A 60 13.36 -6.63 7.66
CA PHE A 60 12.36 -6.31 6.65
C PHE A 60 11.06 -7.09 6.88
N ASN A 61 9.94 -6.47 6.49
CA ASN A 61 8.59 -7.06 6.56
C ASN A 61 8.20 -7.52 7.98
N LYS A 62 8.71 -6.83 9.01
CA LYS A 62 8.19 -6.91 10.36
C LYS A 62 7.00 -5.96 10.52
N ARG A 63 5.97 -6.39 11.23
CA ARG A 63 4.79 -5.58 11.55
C ARG A 63 4.53 -5.65 13.04
N VAL A 64 4.50 -4.49 13.70
CA VAL A 64 4.19 -4.43 15.13
C VAL A 64 2.68 -4.58 15.31
N VAL A 65 2.27 -5.54 16.14
CA VAL A 65 0.86 -5.88 16.35
C VAL A 65 0.46 -5.67 17.79
N ALA A 66 -0.76 -5.18 17.99
CA ALA A 66 -1.38 -4.99 19.29
C ALA A 66 -2.82 -5.54 19.27
N VAL A 67 -3.30 -5.99 20.42
CA VAL A 67 -4.73 -6.30 20.64
C VAL A 67 -5.30 -5.29 21.61
N VAL A 68 -6.54 -4.88 21.37
CA VAL A 68 -7.34 -4.15 22.36
C VAL A 68 -8.48 -5.02 22.84
N GLY A 69 -8.60 -5.16 24.16
CA GLY A 69 -9.58 -6.04 24.81
C GLY A 69 -9.03 -7.41 25.23
N THR A 70 -9.84 -8.09 26.02
CA THR A 70 -9.51 -9.34 26.74
C THR A 70 -10.20 -10.58 26.17
N MET A 71 -10.87 -10.49 25.02
CA MET A 71 -11.57 -11.65 24.46
C MET A 71 -10.59 -12.81 24.17
N PRO A 72 -10.92 -14.06 24.57
CA PRO A 72 -10.01 -15.20 24.45
C PRO A 72 -9.42 -15.42 23.06
N SER A 73 -10.22 -15.25 22.00
CA SER A 73 -9.77 -15.40 20.61
C SER A 73 -8.73 -14.34 20.20
N GLY A 74 -8.80 -13.12 20.74
CA GLY A 74 -7.78 -12.09 20.51
C GLY A 74 -6.47 -12.39 21.23
N ILE A 75 -6.56 -12.88 22.47
CA ILE A 75 -5.41 -13.29 23.28
C ILE A 75 -4.69 -14.49 22.64
N GLU A 76 -5.43 -15.49 22.19
CA GLU A 76 -4.89 -16.67 21.51
C GLU A 76 -4.23 -16.29 20.18
N LEU A 77 -4.84 -15.38 19.41
CA LEU A 77 -4.23 -14.83 18.19
C LEU A 77 -2.86 -14.19 18.49
N LEU A 78 -2.78 -13.37 19.54
CA LEU A 78 -1.53 -12.74 19.97
C LEU A 78 -0.46 -13.76 20.39
N LYS A 79 -0.84 -14.78 21.16
CA LYS A 79 0.07 -15.89 21.54
C LYS A 79 0.59 -16.61 20.30
N SER A 80 -0.29 -16.90 19.33
CA SER A 80 0.12 -17.54 18.06
C SER A 80 1.18 -16.72 17.32
N PHE A 81 1.13 -15.39 17.38
CA PHE A 81 2.15 -14.53 16.77
C PHE A 81 3.50 -14.58 17.48
N GLN A 82 3.51 -14.73 18.81
CA GLN A 82 4.75 -14.92 19.57
C GLN A 82 5.38 -16.29 19.30
N GLU A 83 4.56 -17.34 19.25
CA GLU A 83 5.00 -18.72 18.99
C GLU A 83 5.48 -18.93 17.54
N GLN A 84 5.00 -18.08 16.62
CA GLN A 84 5.29 -18.18 15.19
C GLN A 84 6.02 -16.95 14.63
N PRO A 85 7.30 -16.68 15.02
CA PRO A 85 8.06 -15.53 14.52
C PRO A 85 8.21 -15.49 12.99
N TRP A 86 8.08 -16.63 12.32
CA TRP A 86 8.08 -16.71 10.86
C TRP A 86 6.87 -16.03 10.22
N LEU A 87 5.88 -15.53 10.95
CA LEU A 87 4.83 -14.69 10.39
C LEU A 87 5.32 -13.25 10.15
N GLY A 88 6.38 -12.83 10.86
CA GLY A 88 6.91 -11.47 10.80
C GLY A 88 6.13 -10.47 11.67
N PHE A 89 5.27 -10.95 12.56
CA PHE A 89 4.60 -10.10 13.54
C PHE A 89 5.49 -9.92 14.78
N VAL A 90 5.53 -8.70 15.29
CA VAL A 90 6.20 -8.35 16.55
C VAL A 90 5.11 -7.91 17.52
N VAL A 91 4.86 -8.73 18.52
CA VAL A 91 3.83 -8.47 19.53
C VAL A 91 4.28 -7.32 20.43
N LYS A 92 3.52 -6.22 20.43
CA LYS A 92 3.72 -5.11 21.37
C LYS A 92 3.05 -5.40 22.71
N GLY A 93 1.82 -5.92 22.68
CA GLY A 93 1.09 -6.29 23.88
C GLY A 93 -0.43 -6.13 23.76
N VAL A 94 -1.09 -6.30 24.90
CA VAL A 94 -2.52 -6.10 25.07
C VAL A 94 -2.77 -4.71 25.64
N TYR A 95 -3.77 -4.03 25.09
CA TYR A 95 -4.27 -2.76 25.59
C TYR A 95 -5.68 -2.95 26.13
N ASP A 96 -5.89 -2.53 27.36
CA ASP A 96 -7.19 -2.62 28.03
C ASP A 96 -7.25 -1.55 29.12
N ASP A 97 -8.42 -0.96 29.34
CA ASP A 97 -8.62 0.03 30.39
C ASP A 97 -8.63 -0.65 31.78
N GLU A 98 -9.02 -1.92 31.84
CA GLU A 98 -8.99 -2.73 33.04
C GLU A 98 -7.80 -3.70 33.00
N ILE A 99 -6.92 -3.64 34.01
CA ILE A 99 -5.79 -4.54 34.11
C ILE A 99 -6.30 -5.93 34.51
N CYS A 100 -6.40 -6.85 33.55
CA CYS A 100 -6.66 -8.24 33.85
C CYS A 100 -5.35 -8.95 34.27
N SER A 101 -5.32 -9.61 35.43
CA SER A 101 -4.14 -10.36 35.89
C SER A 101 -3.88 -11.66 35.09
N ASP A 102 -4.76 -12.01 34.14
CA ASP A 102 -4.74 -13.27 33.40
C ASP A 102 -3.87 -13.24 32.13
N TYR A 103 -3.14 -12.13 31.88
CA TYR A 103 -2.25 -12.00 30.72
C TYR A 103 -0.94 -12.81 30.83
N GLN A 104 -0.88 -13.91 31.60
CA GLN A 104 0.35 -14.54 32.15
C GLN A 104 1.59 -14.66 31.23
N THR A 105 1.45 -14.61 29.90
CA THR A 105 2.57 -14.61 28.93
C THR A 105 2.66 -13.39 28.00
N LEU A 106 1.67 -12.49 27.98
CA LEU A 106 1.63 -11.32 27.10
C LEU A 106 1.91 -10.02 27.88
N PRO A 107 2.70 -9.10 27.31
CA PRO A 107 2.94 -7.81 27.95
C PRO A 107 1.66 -6.94 27.91
N TYR A 108 1.32 -6.34 29.05
CA TYR A 108 0.34 -5.24 29.10
C TYR A 108 1.03 -3.96 28.61
N ALA A 109 0.47 -3.34 27.57
CA ALA A 109 1.09 -2.20 26.89
C ALA A 109 0.45 -0.85 27.24
N GLY A 110 -0.71 -0.83 27.89
CA GLY A 110 -1.37 0.39 28.39
C GLY A 110 -2.89 0.39 28.20
N ASP A 111 -3.50 1.55 28.42
CA ASP A 111 -4.93 1.81 28.23
C ASP A 111 -5.27 2.10 26.76
N ILE A 112 -6.56 2.28 26.46
CA ILE A 112 -7.01 2.56 25.08
C ILE A 112 -6.47 3.90 24.55
N ASN A 113 -6.28 4.90 25.42
CA ASN A 113 -5.70 6.18 24.99
C ASN A 113 -4.23 6.02 24.60
N THR A 114 -3.48 5.23 25.35
CA THR A 114 -2.09 4.87 25.05
C THR A 114 -2.01 4.15 23.72
N LEU A 115 -2.92 3.21 23.43
CA LEU A 115 -3.01 2.56 22.12
C LEU A 115 -3.17 3.57 20.98
N ILE A 116 -4.07 4.55 21.13
CA ILE A 116 -4.33 5.57 20.10
C ILE A 116 -3.08 6.45 19.90
N ASN A 117 -2.40 6.83 20.98
CA ASN A 117 -1.17 7.62 20.91
C ASN A 117 -0.04 6.84 20.24
N ASP A 118 0.10 5.56 20.60
CA ASP A 118 1.07 4.65 20.01
C ASP A 118 0.83 4.41 18.52
N ALA A 119 -0.44 4.30 18.13
CA ALA A 119 -0.88 4.23 16.74
C ALA A 119 -0.57 5.55 15.99
N LYS A 120 -0.82 6.71 16.61
CA LYS A 120 -0.52 8.02 16.04
C LYS A 120 0.99 8.23 15.82
N ALA A 121 1.81 7.74 16.74
CA ALA A 121 3.28 7.77 16.68
C ALA A 121 3.88 6.78 15.66
N GLY A 122 3.05 5.88 15.07
CA GLY A 122 3.53 4.87 14.13
C GLY A 122 4.30 3.72 14.79
N SER A 123 4.14 3.53 16.11
CA SER A 123 4.78 2.45 16.86
C SER A 123 4.05 1.10 16.72
N VAL A 124 2.80 1.13 16.23
CA VAL A 124 1.96 -0.04 16.00
C VAL A 124 1.55 -0.04 14.52
N ASP A 125 1.72 -1.16 13.82
CA ASP A 125 1.29 -1.31 12.43
C ASP A 125 -0.12 -1.89 12.32
N ARG A 126 -0.48 -2.82 13.21
CA ARG A 126 -1.79 -3.50 13.19
C ARG A 126 -2.42 -3.59 14.57
N ILE A 127 -3.72 -3.34 14.62
CA ILE A 127 -4.53 -3.38 15.84
C ILE A 127 -5.66 -4.38 15.62
N TYR A 128 -5.78 -5.34 16.52
CA TYR A 128 -6.86 -6.31 16.57
C TYR A 128 -7.81 -5.92 17.70
N ILE A 129 -9.04 -5.54 17.36
CA ILE A 129 -10.09 -5.22 18.31
C ILE A 129 -10.74 -6.54 18.73
N ALA A 130 -10.50 -6.96 19.96
CA ALA A 130 -11.01 -8.18 20.56
C ALA A 130 -11.91 -7.83 21.76
N LEU A 131 -12.94 -7.04 21.48
CA LEU A 131 -13.98 -6.61 22.41
C LEU A 131 -15.29 -7.31 22.04
N GLY A 132 -16.10 -7.69 23.02
CA GLY A 132 -17.38 -8.36 22.79
C GLY A 132 -18.42 -7.45 22.13
N ALA A 133 -19.45 -8.03 21.50
CA ALA A 133 -20.51 -7.28 20.81
C ALA A 133 -21.24 -6.25 21.70
N GLU A 134 -21.36 -6.53 22.99
CA GLU A 134 -21.95 -5.62 24.00
C GLU A 134 -21.25 -4.26 24.05
N GLN A 135 -19.95 -4.22 23.76
CA GLN A 135 -19.11 -3.02 23.77
C GLN A 135 -19.12 -2.29 22.41
N SER A 136 -20.17 -2.46 21.59
CA SER A 136 -20.28 -1.88 20.25
C SER A 136 -20.01 -0.37 20.18
N LYS A 137 -20.41 0.39 21.21
CA LYS A 137 -20.13 1.84 21.31
C LYS A 137 -18.63 2.13 21.46
N GLN A 138 -17.93 1.35 22.27
CA GLN A 138 -16.49 1.45 22.48
C GLN A 138 -15.73 1.04 21.22
N ILE A 139 -16.13 -0.05 20.56
CA ILE A 139 -15.57 -0.49 19.27
C ILE A 139 -15.68 0.62 18.22
N LYS A 140 -16.86 1.24 18.08
CA LYS A 140 -17.08 2.36 17.13
C LYS A 140 -16.20 3.57 17.46
N ASN A 141 -16.05 3.91 18.75
CA ASN A 141 -15.21 5.02 19.19
C ASN A 141 -13.73 4.77 18.89
N ILE A 142 -13.20 3.58 19.24
CA ILE A 142 -11.82 3.18 18.95
C ILE A 142 -11.58 3.19 17.45
N ALA A 143 -12.45 2.55 16.67
CA ALA A 143 -12.35 2.51 15.22
C ALA A 143 -12.31 3.93 14.62
N ARG A 144 -13.18 4.82 15.10
CA ARG A 144 -13.21 6.23 14.68
C ARG A 144 -11.89 6.95 14.96
N GLU A 145 -11.35 6.86 16.17
CA GLU A 145 -10.07 7.50 16.52
C GLU A 145 -8.91 6.95 15.69
N LEU A 146 -8.91 5.65 15.43
CA LEU A 146 -7.89 4.99 14.62
C LEU A 146 -7.98 5.32 13.12
N THR A 147 -9.11 5.84 12.60
CA THR A 147 -9.19 6.32 11.20
C THR A 147 -8.19 7.43 10.90
N ASN A 148 -7.83 8.20 11.92
CA ASN A 148 -6.82 9.24 11.83
C ASN A 148 -5.42 8.67 12.03
N THR A 149 -5.17 7.37 11.81
CA THR A 149 -3.84 6.75 11.89
C THR A 149 -3.54 5.95 10.63
N THR A 150 -2.30 5.52 10.46
CA THR A 150 -1.90 4.63 9.35
C THR A 150 -2.00 3.16 9.72
N CYS A 151 -2.41 2.83 10.95
CA CYS A 151 -2.50 1.47 11.47
C CYS A 151 -3.62 0.69 10.78
N SER A 152 -3.40 -0.60 10.47
CA SER A 152 -4.48 -1.45 9.97
C SER A 152 -5.28 -1.98 11.15
N VAL A 153 -6.60 -1.86 11.06
CA VAL A 153 -7.50 -2.21 12.16
C VAL A 153 -8.38 -3.37 11.74
N LEU A 154 -8.33 -4.45 12.51
CA LEU A 154 -9.11 -5.66 12.29
C LEU A 154 -9.96 -5.92 13.52
N LEU A 155 -11.21 -6.32 13.32
CA LEU A 155 -12.12 -6.75 14.38
C LEU A 155 -12.06 -8.28 14.48
N VAL A 156 -11.82 -8.80 15.68
CA VAL A 156 -11.97 -10.22 15.99
C VAL A 156 -13.41 -10.41 16.48
N PRO A 157 -14.29 -11.10 15.73
CA PRO A 157 -15.66 -11.32 16.13
C PRO A 157 -15.73 -12.35 17.26
N ASP A 158 -16.72 -12.21 18.15
CA ASP A 158 -17.13 -13.30 19.04
C ASP A 158 -17.85 -14.42 18.26
N LEU A 159 -18.03 -15.58 18.89
CA LEU A 159 -18.66 -16.76 18.28
C LEU A 159 -20.08 -16.46 17.74
N PHE A 160 -20.80 -15.53 18.38
CA PHE A 160 -22.14 -15.12 17.96
C PHE A 160 -22.11 -14.23 16.71
N THR A 161 -21.19 -13.27 16.68
CA THR A 161 -20.97 -12.35 15.55
C THR A 161 -20.40 -13.08 14.33
N PHE A 162 -19.60 -14.12 14.55
CA PHE A 162 -19.02 -14.94 13.49
C PHE A 162 -20.08 -15.61 12.59
N ASN A 163 -21.13 -16.17 13.19
CA ASN A 163 -22.21 -16.84 12.44
C ASN A 163 -22.98 -15.89 11.51
N ILE A 164 -23.00 -14.58 11.81
CA ILE A 164 -23.71 -13.57 11.03
C ILE A 164 -22.85 -13.03 9.87
N LEU A 165 -21.52 -13.04 10.00
CA LEU A 165 -20.58 -12.35 9.09
C LEU A 165 -19.88 -13.24 8.05
N GLN A 166 -20.33 -14.48 7.83
CA GLN A 166 -19.68 -15.48 6.95
C GLN A 166 -19.23 -14.98 5.56
N SER A 167 -19.79 -13.88 5.05
CA SER A 167 -19.50 -13.32 3.72
C SER A 167 -18.22 -12.45 3.62
N ARG A 168 -17.60 -11.97 4.71
CA ARG A 168 -16.50 -10.97 4.64
C ARG A 168 -15.36 -11.17 5.64
N THR A 169 -15.13 -12.40 6.07
CA THR A 169 -14.14 -12.71 7.11
C THR A 169 -12.84 -13.23 6.47
N GLU A 170 -11.71 -12.64 6.84
CA GLU A 170 -10.39 -13.23 6.57
C GLU A 170 -10.02 -14.18 7.71
N GLU A 171 -9.29 -15.25 7.44
CA GLU A 171 -8.79 -16.17 8.46
C GLU A 171 -7.29 -15.93 8.67
N ILE A 172 -6.89 -15.58 9.90
CA ILE A 172 -5.50 -15.43 10.29
C ILE A 172 -5.19 -16.45 11.38
N ASN A 173 -4.36 -17.45 11.06
CA ASN A 173 -4.01 -18.55 11.98
C ASN A 173 -5.21 -19.26 12.61
N GLY A 174 -6.27 -19.55 11.84
CA GLY A 174 -7.47 -20.18 12.40
C GLY A 174 -8.42 -19.22 13.13
N VAL A 175 -8.04 -17.95 13.30
CA VAL A 175 -8.88 -16.94 13.93
C VAL A 175 -9.57 -16.10 12.84
N PRO A 176 -10.91 -16.05 12.83
CA PRO A 176 -11.64 -15.17 11.93
C PRO A 176 -11.39 -13.71 12.30
N VAL A 177 -11.17 -12.85 11.31
CA VAL A 177 -11.01 -11.41 11.48
C VAL A 177 -11.75 -10.64 10.40
N VAL A 178 -12.26 -9.47 10.75
CA VAL A 178 -12.98 -8.58 9.84
C VAL A 178 -12.18 -7.27 9.71
N PRO A 179 -11.56 -6.99 8.55
CA PRO A 179 -10.81 -5.76 8.38
C PRO A 179 -11.77 -4.55 8.40
N LEU A 180 -11.56 -3.63 9.35
CA LEU A 180 -12.29 -2.36 9.39
C LEU A 180 -11.58 -1.33 8.50
N PHE A 181 -10.26 -1.23 8.65
CA PHE A 181 -9.39 -0.36 7.85
C PHE A 181 -8.13 -1.13 7.47
N ASP A 182 -8.15 -1.79 6.31
CA ASP A 182 -6.94 -2.40 5.75
C ASP A 182 -6.79 -2.05 4.26
N THR A 183 -5.60 -2.31 3.72
CA THR A 183 -5.36 -2.19 2.29
C THR A 183 -6.16 -3.26 1.52
N PRO A 184 -7.05 -2.87 0.58
CA PRO A 184 -7.76 -3.83 -0.27
C PRO A 184 -6.83 -4.51 -1.29
N LEU A 185 -5.62 -3.96 -1.47
CA LEU A 185 -4.55 -4.57 -2.25
C LEU A 185 -3.81 -5.62 -1.41
N ASN A 186 -4.49 -6.66 -0.96
CA ASN A 186 -3.88 -7.79 -0.25
C ASN A 186 -3.64 -8.98 -1.19
N GLY A 187 -2.64 -9.80 -0.86
CA GLY A 187 -2.34 -11.04 -1.59
C GLY A 187 -2.01 -10.84 -3.08
N ILE A 188 -2.73 -11.55 -3.95
CA ILE A 188 -2.45 -11.58 -5.40
C ILE A 188 -2.73 -10.24 -6.10
N ASN A 189 -3.68 -9.46 -5.58
CA ASN A 189 -4.01 -8.14 -6.11
C ASN A 189 -2.83 -7.17 -6.01
N MET A 190 -2.06 -7.25 -4.92
CA MET A 190 -0.82 -6.47 -4.76
C MET A 190 0.22 -6.84 -5.82
N VAL A 191 0.32 -8.13 -6.16
CA VAL A 191 1.22 -8.62 -7.21
C VAL A 191 0.79 -8.10 -8.57
N PHE A 192 -0.49 -8.23 -8.92
CA PHE A 192 -1.02 -7.71 -10.18
C PHE A 192 -0.82 -6.20 -10.32
N LYS A 193 -1.19 -5.43 -9.28
CA LYS A 193 -0.96 -3.97 -9.25
C LYS A 193 0.51 -3.64 -9.46
N ARG A 194 1.42 -4.40 -8.85
CA ARG A 194 2.86 -4.18 -8.97
C ARG A 194 3.38 -4.53 -10.36
N MET A 195 2.92 -5.62 -10.95
CA MET A 195 3.28 -5.99 -12.33
C MET A 195 2.82 -4.92 -13.31
N GLU A 196 1.57 -4.46 -13.16
CA GLU A 196 1.01 -3.36 -13.94
C GLU A 196 1.87 -2.09 -13.82
N ASP A 197 2.22 -1.69 -12.59
CA ASP A 197 3.08 -0.52 -12.36
C ASP A 197 4.43 -0.65 -13.06
N ILE A 198 5.08 -1.82 -13.00
CA ILE A 198 6.38 -2.06 -13.65
C ILE A 198 6.24 -1.98 -15.17
N ILE A 199 5.24 -2.65 -15.74
CA ILE A 199 5.04 -2.71 -17.20
C ILE A 199 4.74 -1.29 -17.73
N VAL A 200 3.76 -0.61 -17.14
CA VAL A 200 3.33 0.73 -17.58
C VAL A 200 4.45 1.75 -17.39
N SER A 201 5.11 1.77 -16.22
CA SER A 201 6.21 2.72 -16.00
C SER A 201 7.42 2.46 -16.88
N SER A 202 7.74 1.20 -17.21
CA SER A 202 8.85 0.87 -18.11
C SER A 202 8.58 1.34 -19.54
N ILE A 203 7.37 1.12 -20.05
CA ILE A 203 6.95 1.59 -21.37
C ILE A 203 7.00 3.13 -21.42
N ILE A 204 6.42 3.81 -20.42
CA ILE A 204 6.41 5.27 -20.37
C ILE A 204 7.85 5.81 -20.30
N LEU A 205 8.69 5.28 -19.41
CA LEU A 205 10.09 5.70 -19.26
C LEU A 205 10.87 5.56 -20.56
N LEU A 206 10.66 4.47 -21.31
CA LEU A 206 11.30 4.25 -22.60
C LEU A 206 10.87 5.34 -23.60
N LEU A 207 9.58 5.62 -23.70
CA LEU A 207 9.02 6.63 -24.61
C LEU A 207 9.47 8.06 -24.25
N ILE A 208 9.49 8.41 -22.97
CA ILE A 208 9.88 9.76 -22.52
C ILE A 208 11.38 9.94 -22.32
N SER A 209 12.20 8.88 -22.48
CA SER A 209 13.65 8.94 -22.23
C SER A 209 14.37 10.04 -23.02
N PRO A 210 14.05 10.33 -24.30
CA PRO A 210 14.69 11.43 -25.02
C PRO A 210 14.33 12.79 -24.42
N ILE A 211 13.07 12.96 -24.01
CA ILE A 211 12.56 14.18 -23.38
C ILE A 211 13.22 14.40 -22.02
N LEU A 212 13.38 13.35 -21.21
CA LEU A 212 14.08 13.43 -19.92
C LEU A 212 15.52 13.93 -20.09
N ILE A 213 16.24 13.45 -21.11
CA ILE A 213 17.61 13.90 -21.40
C ILE A 213 17.63 15.38 -21.80
N ILE A 214 16.74 15.79 -22.72
CA ILE A 214 16.64 17.18 -23.17
C ILE A 214 16.36 18.12 -21.98
N ILE A 215 15.35 17.80 -21.17
CA ILE A 215 15.01 18.61 -19.98
C ILE A 215 16.17 18.63 -18.99
N SER A 216 16.87 17.50 -18.80
CA SER A 216 18.03 17.42 -17.92
C SER A 216 19.13 18.38 -18.34
N CYS A 217 19.45 18.44 -19.64
CA CYS A 217 20.41 19.38 -20.21
C CYS A 217 19.96 20.83 -20.00
N ILE A 218 18.70 21.16 -20.31
CA ILE A 218 18.16 22.52 -20.16
C ILE A 218 18.26 22.98 -18.70
N VAL A 219 17.84 22.15 -17.74
CA VAL A 219 17.91 22.47 -16.30
C VAL A 219 19.36 22.67 -15.86
N LYS A 220 20.28 21.82 -16.33
CA LYS A 220 21.71 21.88 -15.97
C LYS A 220 22.40 23.13 -16.50
N PHE A 221 22.05 23.60 -17.70
CA PHE A 221 22.65 24.80 -18.30
C PHE A 221 22.01 26.10 -17.82
N THR A 222 20.74 26.08 -17.41
CA THR A 222 20.01 27.29 -17.01
C THR A 222 20.04 27.58 -15.52
N SER A 223 20.43 26.62 -14.67
CA SER A 223 20.56 26.83 -13.23
C SER A 223 21.72 26.03 -12.63
N PRO A 224 22.54 26.62 -11.74
CA PRO A 224 23.61 25.89 -11.07
C PRO A 224 23.04 24.87 -10.09
N GLY A 225 23.56 23.63 -10.11
CA GLY A 225 23.21 22.57 -9.15
C GLY A 225 22.84 21.22 -9.80
N PRO A 226 22.21 20.30 -9.02
CA PRO A 226 21.69 19.03 -9.52
C PRO A 226 20.43 19.21 -10.38
N VAL A 227 20.30 18.33 -11.38
CA VAL A 227 19.13 18.28 -12.28
C VAL A 227 17.87 17.84 -11.53
N PHE A 228 18.00 16.82 -10.68
CA PHE A 228 16.89 16.27 -9.92
C PHE A 228 16.81 16.90 -8.53
N PHE A 229 15.58 17.23 -8.16
CA PHE A 229 15.17 17.57 -6.80
C PHE A 229 14.44 16.37 -6.19
N ARG A 230 14.68 16.11 -4.90
CA ARG A 230 14.05 15.01 -4.17
C ARG A 230 13.35 15.57 -2.94
N GLN A 231 12.05 15.33 -2.83
CA GLN A 231 11.25 15.79 -1.70
C GLN A 231 10.73 14.61 -0.88
N ILE A 232 10.75 14.74 0.44
CA ILE A 232 10.16 13.73 1.34
C ILE A 232 8.63 13.90 1.36
N ARG A 233 7.91 12.80 1.13
CA ARG A 233 6.44 12.71 1.15
C ARG A 233 6.01 11.47 1.93
N TYR A 234 4.76 11.40 2.37
CA TYR A 234 4.20 10.15 2.89
C TYR A 234 3.92 9.17 1.76
N GLY A 235 4.42 7.96 1.93
CA GLY A 235 4.12 6.79 1.12
C GLY A 235 3.06 5.92 1.77
N MET A 236 3.08 4.63 1.41
CA MET A 236 2.20 3.63 2.00
C MET A 236 2.48 3.48 3.51
N ASP A 237 1.42 3.34 4.31
CA ASP A 237 1.42 3.32 5.77
C ASP A 237 2.07 4.56 6.43
N GLY A 238 2.18 5.68 5.70
CA GLY A 238 2.83 6.90 6.18
C GLY A 238 4.36 6.88 6.12
N LYS A 239 4.96 5.81 5.58
CA LYS A 239 6.43 5.68 5.50
C LYS A 239 7.02 6.77 4.58
N PRO A 240 8.10 7.46 4.98
CA PRO A 240 8.66 8.53 4.17
C PRO A 240 9.26 7.99 2.87
N ILE A 241 8.88 8.59 1.75
CA ILE A 241 9.43 8.30 0.42
C ILE A 241 10.06 9.55 -0.18
N ARG A 242 11.11 9.37 -0.98
CA ARG A 242 11.77 10.46 -1.72
C ARG A 242 11.17 10.55 -3.11
N VAL A 243 10.33 11.55 -3.37
CA VAL A 243 9.70 11.78 -4.68
C VAL A 243 10.62 12.60 -5.56
N TRP A 244 10.87 12.12 -6.77
CA TRP A 244 11.81 12.73 -7.72
C TRP A 244 11.09 13.73 -8.61
N LYS A 245 11.70 14.89 -8.80
CA LYS A 245 11.24 15.92 -9.73
C LYS A 245 12.42 16.55 -10.45
N PHE A 246 12.18 17.20 -11.57
CA PHE A 246 13.16 18.15 -12.09
C PHE A 246 13.23 19.38 -11.19
N ARG A 247 14.43 19.93 -11.05
CA ARG A 247 14.63 21.19 -10.34
C ARG A 247 13.94 22.31 -11.12
N SER A 248 12.91 22.89 -10.52
CA SER A 248 12.16 24.04 -11.06
C SER A 248 12.34 25.33 -10.24
N MET A 249 13.05 25.27 -9.12
CA MET A 249 13.28 26.39 -8.20
C MET A 249 14.78 26.55 -7.90
N THR A 250 15.20 27.77 -7.56
CA THR A 250 16.60 28.09 -7.22
C THR A 250 17.03 27.55 -5.85
N VAL A 251 16.08 27.42 -4.93
CA VAL A 251 16.30 26.93 -3.56
C VAL A 251 15.84 25.47 -3.43
N MET A 252 16.59 24.67 -2.68
CA MET A 252 16.18 23.31 -2.30
C MET A 252 15.57 23.33 -0.90
N GLU A 253 14.25 23.41 -0.80
CA GLU A 253 13.56 23.32 0.49
C GLU A 253 13.32 21.86 0.86
N ASN A 254 14.28 21.29 1.60
CA ASN A 254 14.15 19.97 2.24
C ASN A 254 13.90 20.08 3.75
N ASP A 255 13.54 21.26 4.24
CA ASP A 255 13.40 21.53 5.66
C ASP A 255 11.99 21.20 6.20
N SER A 256 11.87 21.12 7.52
CA SER A 256 10.65 20.76 8.26
C SER A 256 9.43 21.64 7.95
N LYS A 257 9.64 22.87 7.48
CA LYS A 257 8.59 23.79 7.00
C LYS A 257 8.72 23.99 5.48
N VAL A 258 8.05 23.14 4.71
CA VAL A 258 7.91 23.36 3.26
C VAL A 258 6.70 24.25 3.02
N VAL A 259 6.93 25.49 2.61
CA VAL A 259 5.84 26.40 2.19
C VAL A 259 5.39 26.01 0.79
N GLN A 260 4.08 25.77 0.61
CA GLN A 260 3.53 25.51 -0.70
C GLN A 260 3.84 26.68 -1.64
N ALA A 261 4.50 26.38 -2.76
CA ALA A 261 4.77 27.39 -3.78
C ALA A 261 3.45 27.95 -4.33
N THR A 262 3.29 29.26 -4.22
CA THR A 262 2.09 30.00 -4.64
C THR A 262 2.19 30.40 -6.12
N LYS A 263 1.07 30.86 -6.68
CA LYS A 263 1.04 31.44 -8.03
C LYS A 263 2.00 32.65 -8.10
N ASN A 264 2.98 32.57 -9.00
CA ASN A 264 4.06 33.57 -9.19
C ASN A 264 5.13 33.63 -8.10
N ASP A 265 5.51 32.49 -7.53
CA ASP A 265 6.64 32.38 -6.60
C ASP A 265 7.98 32.82 -7.21
N VAL A 266 8.65 33.78 -6.57
CA VAL A 266 9.95 34.36 -6.99
C VAL A 266 11.09 33.35 -7.07
N ARG A 267 10.97 32.22 -6.37
CA ARG A 267 11.98 31.15 -6.34
C ARG A 267 11.95 30.28 -7.60
N VAL A 268 10.90 30.37 -8.43
CA VAL A 268 10.70 29.55 -9.63
C VAL A 268 11.51 30.12 -10.80
N THR A 269 12.33 29.30 -11.45
CA THR A 269 13.12 29.73 -12.62
C THR A 269 12.21 29.88 -13.86
N LYS A 270 12.66 30.62 -14.89
CA LYS A 270 11.88 30.76 -16.15
C LYS A 270 11.56 29.39 -16.78
N VAL A 271 12.55 28.51 -16.86
CA VAL A 271 12.37 27.11 -17.29
C VAL A 271 11.47 26.36 -16.31
N GLY A 272 11.67 26.54 -15.01
CA GLY A 272 10.85 25.91 -13.97
C GLY A 272 9.38 26.27 -14.07
N LYS A 273 9.05 27.52 -14.47
CA LYS A 273 7.68 27.95 -14.72
C LYS A 273 7.03 27.13 -15.83
N PHE A 274 7.74 26.93 -16.94
CA PHE A 274 7.28 26.09 -18.05
C PHE A 274 7.11 24.62 -17.63
N LEU A 275 8.10 24.05 -16.93
CA LEU A 275 8.04 22.67 -16.47
C LEU A 275 6.86 22.41 -15.51
N ARG A 276 6.56 23.37 -14.63
CA ARG A 276 5.42 23.27 -13.70
C ARG A 276 4.08 23.43 -14.39
N SER A 277 3.96 24.36 -15.34
CA SER A 277 2.70 24.56 -16.09
C SER A 277 2.33 23.34 -16.93
N THR A 278 3.33 22.62 -17.45
CA THR A 278 3.12 21.41 -18.25
C THR A 278 3.20 20.12 -17.41
N SER A 279 3.48 20.23 -16.10
CA SER A 279 3.76 19.09 -15.20
C SER A 279 4.92 18.20 -15.66
N LEU A 280 5.77 18.68 -16.56
CA LEU A 280 6.96 17.97 -17.03
C LEU A 280 7.99 17.81 -15.91
N ASP A 281 7.95 18.65 -14.87
CA ASP A 281 8.79 18.51 -13.70
C ASP A 281 8.51 17.22 -12.90
N GLU A 282 7.35 16.60 -13.09
CA GLU A 282 6.94 15.37 -12.39
C GLU A 282 7.31 14.08 -13.14
N LEU A 283 7.80 14.15 -14.38
CA LEU A 283 8.19 12.96 -15.15
C LEU A 283 9.21 12.03 -14.46
N PRO A 284 10.19 12.52 -13.68
CA PRO A 284 11.09 11.65 -12.94
C PRO A 284 10.40 10.75 -11.90
N GLN A 285 9.13 11.02 -11.53
CA GLN A 285 8.37 10.16 -10.62
C GLN A 285 8.11 8.76 -11.20
N PHE A 286 8.19 8.56 -12.51
CA PHE A 286 8.11 7.21 -13.08
C PHE A 286 9.27 6.30 -12.62
N PHE A 287 10.44 6.87 -12.25
CA PHE A 287 11.48 6.10 -11.58
C PHE A 287 11.04 5.65 -10.18
N ASN A 288 10.31 6.49 -9.43
CA ASN A 288 9.73 6.09 -8.14
C ASN A 288 8.75 4.92 -8.29
N VAL A 289 7.97 4.92 -9.37
CA VAL A 289 7.06 3.81 -9.68
C VAL A 289 7.86 2.55 -10.00
N LEU A 290 8.87 2.64 -10.87
CA LEU A 290 9.72 1.50 -11.22
C LEU A 290 10.43 0.90 -9.99
N PHE A 291 10.92 1.73 -9.07
CA PHE A 291 11.52 1.28 -7.80
C PHE A 291 10.50 0.88 -6.73
N GLY A 292 9.19 1.03 -7.00
CA GLY A 292 8.11 0.57 -6.13
C GLY A 292 7.81 1.46 -4.94
N GLN A 293 8.30 2.70 -4.93
CA GLN A 293 7.97 3.71 -3.92
C GLN A 293 6.62 4.39 -4.20
N MET A 294 6.22 4.45 -5.47
CA MET A 294 4.95 4.99 -5.94
C MET A 294 4.25 3.96 -6.83
N SER A 295 3.01 4.25 -7.19
CA SER A 295 2.21 3.58 -8.21
C SER A 295 1.93 4.56 -9.35
N VAL A 296 1.58 4.07 -10.56
CA VAL A 296 1.14 4.99 -11.62
C VAL A 296 -0.20 5.61 -11.23
N VAL A 297 -1.17 4.79 -10.82
CA VAL A 297 -2.46 5.22 -10.26
C VAL A 297 -2.49 5.07 -8.75
N GLY A 298 -2.94 6.12 -8.05
CA GLY A 298 -3.16 6.11 -6.61
C GLY A 298 -3.42 7.52 -6.07
N PRO A 299 -3.65 7.64 -4.76
CA PRO A 299 -3.81 8.94 -4.11
C PRO A 299 -2.57 9.82 -4.30
N ARG A 300 -2.74 11.10 -4.64
CA ARG A 300 -1.60 12.01 -4.86
C ARG A 300 -0.80 12.20 -3.56
N PRO A 301 0.55 12.20 -3.58
CA PRO A 301 1.34 12.40 -2.37
C PRO A 301 1.34 13.88 -1.92
N HIS A 302 0.89 14.15 -0.68
CA HIS A 302 0.99 15.47 -0.07
C HIS A 302 2.28 15.64 0.75
N ALA A 303 2.65 16.91 0.98
CA ALA A 303 3.79 17.24 1.81
C ALA A 303 3.49 16.84 3.25
N VAL A 304 4.50 16.41 4.00
CA VAL A 304 4.35 15.92 5.38
C VAL A 304 3.64 16.97 6.26
N ALA A 305 4.02 18.25 6.14
CA ALA A 305 3.39 19.34 6.88
C ALA A 305 1.88 19.48 6.60
N HIS A 306 1.43 19.30 5.36
CA HIS A 306 0.01 19.36 5.02
C HIS A 306 -0.74 18.14 5.56
N ASN A 307 -0.12 16.96 5.55
CA ASN A 307 -0.76 15.76 6.10
C ASN A 307 -1.08 15.96 7.58
N GLU A 308 -0.14 16.49 8.36
CA GLU A 308 -0.38 16.75 9.79
C GLU A 308 -1.46 17.81 10.02
N GLN A 309 -1.51 18.86 9.19
CA GLN A 309 -2.57 19.87 9.28
C GLN A 309 -3.96 19.28 8.96
N TYR A 310 -4.11 18.54 7.86
CA TYR A 310 -5.41 18.03 7.44
C TYR A 310 -5.86 16.80 8.23
N ARG A 311 -4.92 16.04 8.82
CA ARG A 311 -5.24 14.89 9.67
C ARG A 311 -6.09 15.26 10.89
N SER A 312 -5.93 16.47 11.43
CA SER A 312 -6.78 16.98 12.51
C SER A 312 -8.11 17.58 12.03
N LEU A 313 -8.22 17.93 10.75
CA LEU A 313 -9.37 18.64 10.19
C LEU A 313 -10.35 17.71 9.47
N ILE A 314 -9.86 16.64 8.84
CA ILE A 314 -10.65 15.73 8.00
C ILE A 314 -10.58 14.33 8.60
N GLN A 315 -11.72 13.81 9.02
CA GLN A 315 -11.82 12.46 9.58
C GLN A 315 -11.44 11.41 8.53
N GLY A 316 -10.56 10.47 8.90
CA GLY A 316 -10.15 9.39 8.00
C GLY A 316 -9.17 9.82 6.91
N TYR A 317 -8.61 11.03 7.00
CA TYR A 317 -7.61 11.55 6.06
C TYR A 317 -6.44 10.56 5.85
N MET A 318 -6.00 9.89 6.92
CA MET A 318 -4.85 8.99 6.87
C MET A 318 -5.11 7.70 6.11
N LEU A 319 -6.36 7.31 5.91
CA LEU A 319 -6.75 6.09 5.20
C LEU A 319 -6.28 6.08 3.74
N ARG A 320 -6.06 7.26 3.13
CA ARG A 320 -5.48 7.37 1.78
C ARG A 320 -4.09 6.73 1.67
N HIS A 321 -3.35 6.63 2.78
CA HIS A 321 -2.00 6.08 2.80
C HIS A 321 -1.99 4.55 2.89
N LYS A 322 -3.14 3.88 2.83
CA LYS A 322 -3.21 2.41 2.77
C LYS A 322 -2.71 1.82 1.47
N VAL A 323 -2.62 2.61 0.41
CA VAL A 323 -2.03 2.21 -0.87
C VAL A 323 -0.85 3.10 -1.21
N LYS A 324 -0.02 2.66 -2.16
CA LYS A 324 1.09 3.50 -2.64
C LYS A 324 0.54 4.79 -3.26
N PRO A 325 1.18 5.94 -3.02
CA PRO A 325 0.79 7.17 -3.68
C PRO A 325 0.97 7.07 -5.20
N GLY A 326 0.07 7.71 -5.93
CA GLY A 326 0.02 7.73 -7.39
C GLY A 326 0.65 8.95 -8.02
N ILE A 327 1.14 8.81 -9.25
CA ILE A 327 1.41 9.97 -10.13
C ILE A 327 0.06 10.59 -10.52
N THR A 328 -0.86 9.76 -11.02
CA THR A 328 -2.26 10.10 -11.30
C THR A 328 -3.21 9.36 -10.36
N GLY A 329 -4.50 9.73 -10.35
CA GLY A 329 -5.49 9.10 -9.47
C GLY A 329 -6.92 9.50 -9.80
N LEU A 330 -7.88 8.78 -9.21
CA LEU A 330 -9.31 8.99 -9.45
C LEU A 330 -9.74 10.44 -9.15
N ALA A 331 -9.27 11.02 -8.04
CA ALA A 331 -9.55 12.41 -7.70
C ALA A 331 -9.06 13.39 -8.77
N GLN A 332 -7.87 13.14 -9.34
CA GLN A 332 -7.29 14.01 -10.37
C GLN A 332 -8.12 13.98 -11.66
N ILE A 333 -8.57 12.80 -12.10
CA ILE A 333 -9.35 12.70 -13.34
C ILE A 333 -10.78 13.21 -13.21
N ASN A 334 -11.30 13.36 -11.99
CA ASN A 334 -12.63 13.90 -11.69
C ASN A 334 -12.59 15.42 -11.37
N GLY A 335 -11.53 16.13 -11.78
CA GLY A 335 -11.45 17.58 -11.63
C GLY A 335 -11.00 18.07 -10.25
N TRP A 336 -10.73 17.19 -9.29
CA TRP A 336 -10.16 17.54 -7.98
C TRP A 336 -8.63 17.66 -8.05
N ARG A 337 -8.13 18.28 -9.13
CA ARG A 337 -6.71 18.64 -9.35
C ARG A 337 -6.44 20.06 -8.80
N GLY A 338 -5.18 20.36 -8.48
CA GLY A 338 -4.76 21.72 -8.12
C GLY A 338 -4.75 22.02 -6.62
N GLU A 339 -4.74 23.33 -6.33
CA GLU A 339 -4.64 23.91 -4.98
C GLU A 339 -5.90 23.60 -4.17
N THR A 340 -5.70 23.13 -2.94
CA THR A 340 -6.76 22.80 -1.99
C THR A 340 -6.99 23.97 -1.05
N ASP A 341 -7.38 25.10 -1.63
CA ASP A 341 -7.50 26.38 -0.92
C ASP A 341 -8.62 26.37 0.12
N THR A 342 -9.61 25.49 -0.05
CA THR A 342 -10.71 25.29 0.87
C THR A 342 -10.71 23.87 1.43
N LEU A 343 -11.18 23.73 2.67
CA LEU A 343 -11.31 22.44 3.34
C LEU A 343 -12.23 21.49 2.55
N GLU A 344 -13.35 22.00 2.04
CA GLU A 344 -14.32 21.23 1.24
C GLU A 344 -13.71 20.61 -0.02
N LYS A 345 -12.85 21.36 -0.74
CA LYS A 345 -12.13 20.81 -1.91
C LYS A 345 -11.20 19.67 -1.50
N MET A 346 -10.57 19.78 -0.32
CA MET A 346 -9.71 18.74 0.20
C MET A 346 -10.52 17.51 0.62
N GLU A 347 -11.67 17.69 1.26
CA GLU A 347 -12.58 16.59 1.64
C GLU A 347 -13.07 15.82 0.41
N LYS A 348 -13.55 16.51 -0.63
CA LYS A 348 -13.92 15.90 -1.91
C LYS A 348 -12.77 15.10 -2.50
N ARG A 349 -11.54 15.64 -2.51
CA ARG A 349 -10.36 14.90 -2.98
C ARG A 349 -10.15 13.61 -2.18
N ILE A 350 -10.25 13.67 -0.84
CA ILE A 350 -10.14 12.47 0.02
C ILE A 350 -11.24 11.47 -0.30
N GLU A 351 -12.48 11.91 -0.48
CA GLU A 351 -13.60 11.04 -0.84
C GLU A 351 -13.28 10.20 -2.09
N TYR A 352 -12.82 10.85 -3.17
CA TYR A 352 -12.42 10.14 -4.40
C TYR A 352 -11.18 9.25 -4.20
N ASP A 353 -10.22 9.64 -3.37
CA ASP A 353 -9.08 8.79 -3.03
C ASP A 353 -9.55 7.52 -2.28
N LEU A 354 -10.51 7.63 -1.36
CA LEU A 354 -11.08 6.49 -0.64
C LEU A 354 -11.96 5.62 -1.53
N LEU A 355 -12.73 6.21 -2.45
CA LEU A 355 -13.51 5.47 -3.45
C LEU A 355 -12.60 4.63 -4.35
N TYR A 356 -11.47 5.20 -4.78
CA TYR A 356 -10.46 4.46 -5.55
C TYR A 356 -9.91 3.27 -4.77
N ILE A 357 -9.53 3.49 -3.51
CA ILE A 357 -8.97 2.42 -2.67
C ILE A 357 -10.00 1.31 -2.50
N ARG A 358 -11.23 1.63 -2.05
CA ARG A 358 -12.29 0.64 -1.79
C ARG A 358 -12.71 -0.15 -3.04
N GLY A 359 -12.74 0.51 -4.19
CA GLY A 359 -13.19 -0.06 -5.45
C GLY A 359 -12.06 -0.46 -6.39
N TRP A 360 -10.83 -0.64 -5.88
CA TRP A 360 -9.69 -0.91 -6.74
C TRP A 360 -9.92 -2.16 -7.60
N SER A 361 -9.64 -2.01 -8.89
CA SER A 361 -9.55 -3.10 -9.84
C SER A 361 -8.60 -2.69 -10.97
N ILE A 362 -8.02 -3.67 -11.65
CA ILE A 362 -7.19 -3.43 -12.84
C ILE A 362 -7.98 -2.64 -13.89
N TRP A 363 -9.28 -2.89 -14.01
CA TRP A 363 -10.14 -2.17 -14.95
C TRP A 363 -10.32 -0.69 -14.59
N LEU A 364 -10.40 -0.38 -13.28
CA LEU A 364 -10.43 1.00 -12.82
C LEU A 364 -9.12 1.73 -13.15
N ASP A 365 -7.97 1.08 -12.94
CA ASP A 365 -6.66 1.66 -13.30
C ASP A 365 -6.55 1.93 -14.80
N LEU A 366 -6.96 0.97 -15.65
CA LEU A 366 -7.01 1.14 -17.10
C LEU A 366 -7.91 2.30 -17.53
N LYS A 367 -9.09 2.44 -16.92
CA LYS A 367 -9.99 3.58 -17.14
C LYS A 367 -9.31 4.90 -16.77
N ILE A 368 -8.60 4.93 -15.64
CA ILE A 368 -7.88 6.14 -15.20
C ILE A 368 -6.74 6.48 -16.15
N TYR A 369 -5.99 5.51 -16.67
CA TYR A 369 -4.95 5.77 -17.69
C TYR A 369 -5.55 6.39 -18.95
N PHE A 370 -6.64 5.83 -19.45
CA PHE A 370 -7.31 6.35 -20.62
C PHE A 370 -7.83 7.78 -20.36
N SER A 371 -8.56 7.99 -19.27
CA SER A 371 -9.04 9.33 -18.91
C SER A 371 -7.90 10.34 -18.75
N TYR A 372 -6.78 9.94 -18.15
CA TYR A 372 -5.61 10.80 -17.97
C TYR A 372 -4.97 11.25 -19.29
N LEU A 373 -4.91 10.39 -20.30
CA LEU A 373 -4.41 10.73 -21.64
C LEU A 373 -5.33 11.72 -22.38
N PHE A 374 -6.65 11.62 -22.16
CA PHE A 374 -7.66 12.45 -22.83
C PHE A 374 -8.15 13.65 -22.01
N LEU A 375 -7.63 13.84 -20.81
CA LEU A 375 -7.84 15.04 -20.01
C LEU A 375 -7.10 16.21 -20.68
N LYS A 376 -7.76 16.80 -21.67
CA LYS A 376 -7.46 18.14 -22.16
C LYS A 376 -7.75 19.09 -21.01
N ASP A 377 -6.75 19.90 -20.65
CA ASP A 377 -6.87 20.98 -19.67
C ASP A 377 -8.12 21.82 -19.99
N SER A 378 -9.14 21.69 -19.14
CA SER A 378 -10.34 22.54 -19.12
C SER A 378 -10.12 23.72 -18.20
#